data_AF-A0A914JMV9-F1
#
_entry.id   AF-A0A914JMV9-F1
#
_cell.length_a   1.000
_cell.length_b   1.000
_cell.length_c   1.000
_cell.angle_alpha   90.00
_cell.angle_beta   90.00
_cell.angle_gamma   90.00
#
_symmetry.space_group_name_H-M   'P 1'
#
loop_
_entity.id
_entity.type
_entity.pdbx_description
1 polymer ?
#
loop_
_entity_poly.entity_id
_entity_poly.type
_entity_poly.pdbx_seq_one_letter_code
_entity_poly.pdbx_strand_id
1 'polypeptide(L)'
;MNERVLHAVLESDEGNLICHSKDMKKDGENATTPPDFQENVLFELVMKWGRNQCKIRGLDQTPENVRIIVQPFLPLIRFLTMTTEQLILSVYPTKMFDDSTFLSIILDSQSNANGRLAMASNFSHKKRGCIGPKIKPSSLFRCVEKPREPNPRPVQGANFPLRHTTFGNPWGQPQSHNSNGSLFGSASTHPRNGF
;
A
#
# COMPACT_ATOMS: atom_id res chain seq x y z
N MET A 1 -5.65 -8.28 -14.93
CA MET A 1 -5.42 -7.38 -13.78
C MET A 1 -5.39 -5.95 -14.32
N ASN A 2 -6.14 -5.04 -13.74
CA ASN A 2 -6.41 -3.73 -14.35
C ASN A 2 -5.17 -2.84 -14.29
N GLU A 3 -4.52 -2.61 -15.44
CA GLU A 3 -3.53 -1.52 -15.62
C GLU A 3 -4.06 -0.17 -15.09
N ARG A 4 -5.39 -0.01 -15.12
CA ARG A 4 -6.10 1.15 -14.55
C ARG A 4 -5.88 1.35 -13.04
N VAL A 5 -5.65 0.30 -12.27
CA VAL A 5 -5.40 0.46 -10.83
C VAL A 5 -3.96 0.92 -10.57
N LEU A 6 -3.00 0.41 -11.34
CA LEU A 6 -1.63 0.95 -11.34
C LEU A 6 -1.62 2.42 -11.77
N HIS A 7 -2.37 2.76 -12.83
CA HIS A 7 -2.53 4.16 -13.26
C HIS A 7 -3.19 5.04 -12.18
N ALA A 8 -4.27 4.58 -11.55
CA ALA A 8 -4.94 5.35 -10.49
C ALA A 8 -4.07 5.53 -9.23
N VAL A 9 -3.22 4.55 -8.90
CA VAL A 9 -2.23 4.65 -7.82
C VAL A 9 -1.17 5.70 -8.18
N LEU A 10 -0.72 5.75 -9.43
CA LEU A 10 0.27 6.72 -9.91
C LEU A 10 -0.31 8.15 -10.06
N GLU A 11 -1.57 8.29 -10.47
CA GLU A 11 -2.24 9.59 -10.67
C GLU A 11 -2.70 10.26 -9.36
N SER A 12 -2.94 9.50 -8.29
CA SER A 12 -3.43 10.06 -7.02
C SER A 12 -2.34 10.79 -6.20
N ASP A 13 -1.09 10.81 -6.67
CA ASP A 13 0.07 11.19 -5.87
C ASP A 13 1.01 12.19 -6.58
N GLU A 14 0.50 12.91 -7.58
CA GLU A 14 1.25 13.94 -8.33
C GLU A 14 1.75 15.12 -7.47
N GLY A 15 1.47 15.14 -6.16
CA GLY A 15 1.80 16.26 -5.29
C GLY A 15 3.14 16.19 -4.54
N ASN A 16 3.71 15.01 -4.24
CA ASN A 16 4.88 15.00 -3.32
C ASN A 16 5.74 13.71 -3.28
N LEU A 17 5.72 12.85 -4.31
CA LEU A 17 6.76 11.83 -4.45
C LEU A 17 8.01 12.48 -5.03
N ILE A 18 8.70 13.28 -4.21
CA ILE A 18 10.09 13.63 -4.45
C ILE A 18 10.89 12.35 -4.21
N CYS A 19 10.95 11.51 -5.25
CA CYS A 19 12.03 10.56 -5.40
C CYS A 19 13.31 11.41 -5.39
N HIS A 20 14.02 11.45 -4.25
CA HIS A 20 15.36 12.02 -4.16
C HIS A 20 16.33 11.14 -4.96
N SER A 21 16.15 11.03 -6.28
CA SER A 21 17.23 10.75 -7.22
C SER A 21 18.03 12.03 -7.39
N LYS A 22 18.76 12.42 -6.35
CA LYS A 22 19.84 13.39 -6.50
C LYS A 22 20.95 12.68 -7.25
N ASP A 23 21.25 13.22 -8.44
CA ASP A 23 22.48 13.03 -9.20
C ASP A 23 22.63 11.72 -9.99
N MET A 24 21.74 11.50 -10.98
CA MET A 24 22.13 10.69 -12.15
C MET A 24 22.76 11.59 -13.22
N LYS A 25 24.09 11.49 -13.32
CA LYS A 25 24.91 12.04 -14.40
C LYS A 25 24.34 11.64 -15.76
N LYS A 26 24.24 12.64 -16.63
CA LYS A 26 23.61 12.60 -17.94
C LYS A 26 24.62 12.15 -19.00
N ASP A 27 25.01 10.89 -18.97
CA ASP A 27 25.96 10.35 -19.95
C ASP A 27 25.26 9.37 -20.89
N GLY A 28 25.10 9.77 -22.16
CA GLY A 28 24.99 8.87 -23.31
C GLY A 28 23.64 8.18 -23.53
N GLU A 29 22.99 8.57 -24.62
CA GLU A 29 21.80 7.99 -25.26
C GLU A 29 21.98 6.50 -25.59
N ASN A 30 21.84 5.63 -24.59
CA ASN A 30 21.67 4.19 -24.77
C ASN A 30 20.22 3.85 -24.44
N ALA A 31 19.55 3.14 -25.34
CA ALA A 31 18.15 2.73 -25.27
C ALA A 31 17.72 2.43 -23.82
N THR A 32 16.98 3.37 -23.22
CA THR A 32 16.57 3.33 -21.82
C THR A 32 15.58 2.17 -21.68
N THR A 33 16.09 1.00 -21.32
CA THR A 33 15.26 -0.05 -20.74
C THR A 33 14.44 0.60 -19.63
N PRO A 34 13.12 0.37 -19.58
CA PRO A 34 12.28 0.97 -18.55
C PRO A 34 12.92 0.69 -17.19
N PRO A 35 13.02 1.71 -16.31
CA PRO A 35 13.68 1.55 -15.03
C PRO A 35 13.09 0.33 -14.34
N ASP A 36 13.93 -0.64 -13.99
CA ASP A 36 13.50 -1.83 -13.26
C ASP A 36 12.83 -1.35 -11.97
N PHE A 37 11.49 -1.43 -11.94
CA PHE A 37 10.73 -1.04 -10.76
C PHE A 37 11.10 -1.97 -9.63
N GLN A 38 11.79 -1.43 -8.62
CA GLN A 38 12.15 -2.19 -7.44
C GLN A 38 10.86 -2.51 -6.67
N GLU A 39 10.64 -3.79 -6.35
CA GLU A 39 9.40 -4.25 -5.71
C GLU A 39 9.15 -3.57 -4.35
N ASN A 40 10.20 -3.18 -3.62
CA ASN A 40 10.07 -2.46 -2.35
C ASN A 40 9.35 -1.12 -2.55
N VAL A 41 9.64 -0.41 -3.64
CA VAL A 41 8.94 0.83 -4.00
C VAL A 41 7.47 0.55 -4.31
N LEU A 42 7.19 -0.53 -5.04
CA LEU A 42 5.81 -0.93 -5.33
C LEU A 42 5.04 -1.22 -4.04
N PHE A 43 5.65 -1.90 -3.07
CA PHE A 43 5.06 -2.15 -1.76
C PHE A 43 4.75 -0.86 -1.01
N GLU A 44 5.71 0.08 -0.94
CA GLU A 44 5.50 1.37 -0.29
C GLU A 44 4.36 2.17 -0.92
N LEU A 45 4.27 2.17 -2.25
CA LEU A 45 3.17 2.83 -2.98
C LEU A 45 1.81 2.20 -2.67
N VAL A 46 1.72 0.86 -2.65
CA VAL A 46 0.49 0.14 -2.27
C VAL A 46 0.07 0.49 -0.84
N MET A 47 1.03 0.56 0.08
CA MET A 47 0.76 0.92 1.47
C MET A 47 0.27 2.37 1.61
N LYS A 48 0.89 3.31 0.89
CA LYS A 48 0.48 4.72 0.88
C LYS A 48 -0.92 4.88 0.28
N TRP A 49 -1.19 4.20 -0.83
CA TRP A 49 -2.52 4.14 -1.43
C TRP A 49 -3.55 3.55 -0.47
N GLY A 50 -3.24 2.45 0.22
CA GLY A 50 -4.12 1.83 1.21
C GLY A 50 -4.54 2.77 2.34
N ARG A 51 -3.58 3.54 2.89
CA ARG A 51 -3.87 4.57 3.91
C ARG A 51 -4.75 5.69 3.37
N ASN A 52 -4.51 6.13 2.13
CA ASN A 52 -5.34 7.14 1.48
C ASN A 52 -6.78 6.62 1.27
N GLN A 53 -6.94 5.36 0.89
CA GLN A 53 -8.25 4.73 0.76
C GLN A 53 -8.98 4.62 2.11
N CYS A 54 -8.29 4.34 3.22
CA CYS A 54 -8.89 4.44 4.56
C CYS A 54 -9.46 5.85 4.80
N LYS A 55 -8.67 6.88 4.51
CA LYS A 55 -9.07 8.29 4.67
C LYS A 55 -10.30 8.66 3.83
N ILE A 56 -10.33 8.26 2.55
CA ILE A 56 -11.45 8.52 1.64
C ILE A 56 -12.74 7.84 2.15
N ARG A 57 -12.62 6.67 2.77
CA ARG A 57 -13.75 5.90 3.31
C ARG A 57 -14.16 6.29 4.73
N GLY A 58 -13.48 7.25 5.36
CA GLY A 58 -13.72 7.62 6.76
C GLY A 58 -13.36 6.51 7.76
N LEU A 59 -12.43 5.63 7.40
CA LEU A 59 -11.91 4.59 8.29
C LEU A 59 -10.65 5.09 9.00
N ASP A 60 -10.48 4.70 10.26
CA ASP A 60 -9.23 4.91 10.98
C ASP A 60 -8.08 4.21 10.26
N GLN A 61 -6.92 4.85 10.20
CA GLN A 61 -5.71 4.32 9.55
C GLN A 61 -4.99 3.28 10.42
N THR A 62 -5.75 2.39 11.06
CA THR A 62 -5.18 1.26 11.81
C THR A 62 -4.56 0.24 10.83
N PRO A 63 -3.51 -0.49 11.25
CA PRO A 63 -2.89 -1.53 10.43
C PRO A 63 -3.90 -2.55 9.89
N GLU A 64 -4.90 -2.93 10.69
CA GLU A 64 -5.94 -3.89 10.34
C GLU A 64 -6.82 -3.37 9.19
N ASN A 65 -7.25 -2.12 9.25
CA ASN A 65 -8.08 -1.51 8.20
C ASN A 65 -7.28 -1.37 6.90
N VAL A 66 -6.01 -0.92 6.99
CA VAL A 66 -5.13 -0.82 5.83
C VAL A 66 -4.91 -2.21 5.23
N ARG A 67 -4.67 -3.24 6.07
CA ARG A 67 -4.50 -4.65 5.64
C ARG A 67 -5.68 -5.12 4.80
N ILE A 68 -6.90 -4.90 5.25
CA ILE A 68 -8.13 -5.26 4.52
C ILE A 68 -8.17 -4.60 3.13
N ILE A 69 -7.79 -3.32 3.04
CA ILE A 69 -7.80 -2.57 1.78
C ILE A 69 -6.70 -3.05 0.83
N VAL A 70 -5.49 -3.30 1.33
CA VAL A 70 -4.33 -3.68 0.50
C VAL A 70 -4.26 -5.17 0.20
N GLN A 71 -4.96 -6.02 0.96
CA GLN A 71 -4.93 -7.48 0.83
C GLN A 71 -5.09 -8.00 -0.61
N PRO A 72 -5.97 -7.46 -1.46
CA PRO A 72 -6.10 -7.91 -2.86
C PRO A 72 -4.86 -7.65 -3.72
N PHE A 73 -3.99 -6.74 -3.30
CA PHE A 73 -2.80 -6.33 -4.04
C PHE A 73 -1.51 -7.00 -3.56
N LEU A 74 -1.49 -7.52 -2.33
CA LEU A 74 -0.31 -8.19 -1.77
C LEU A 74 0.20 -9.35 -2.64
N PRO A 75 -0.65 -10.25 -3.20
CA PRO A 75 -0.17 -11.34 -4.05
C PRO A 75 0.51 -10.89 -5.36
N LEU A 76 0.39 -9.61 -5.70
CA LEU A 76 0.91 -9.03 -6.94
C LEU A 76 2.36 -8.53 -6.77
N ILE A 77 2.78 -8.37 -5.52
CA ILE A 77 4.11 -7.91 -5.15
C ILE A 77 5.01 -9.14 -5.04
N ARG A 78 6.16 -9.12 -5.73
CA ARG A 78 7.09 -10.25 -5.73
C ARG A 78 8.06 -10.15 -4.56
N PHE A 79 7.58 -10.36 -3.34
CA PHE A 79 8.39 -10.29 -2.11
C PHE A 79 9.68 -11.14 -2.17
N LEU A 80 9.67 -12.28 -2.86
CA LEU A 80 10.85 -13.14 -3.05
C LEU A 80 11.97 -12.51 -3.91
N THR A 81 11.71 -11.40 -4.57
CA THR A 81 12.72 -10.66 -5.34
C THR A 81 13.29 -9.45 -4.60
N MET A 82 12.72 -9.11 -3.43
CA MET A 82 13.30 -8.12 -2.53
C MET A 82 14.48 -8.73 -1.77
N THR A 83 15.44 -7.90 -1.35
CA THR A 83 16.50 -8.35 -0.44
C THR A 83 15.94 -8.56 0.97
N THR A 84 16.60 -9.41 1.75
CA THR A 84 16.23 -9.64 3.17
C THR A 84 16.22 -8.34 3.97
N GLU A 85 17.18 -7.45 3.72
CA GLU A 85 17.24 -6.13 4.35
C GLU A 85 16.01 -5.27 4.00
N GLN A 86 15.60 -5.24 2.73
CA GLN A 86 14.39 -4.51 2.31
C GLN A 86 13.12 -5.08 2.96
N LEU A 87 13.01 -6.41 3.07
CA LEU A 87 11.87 -7.03 3.76
C LEU A 87 11.84 -6.64 5.24
N ILE A 88 12.97 -6.68 5.94
CA ILE A 88 13.06 -6.35 7.37
C ILE A 88 12.82 -4.86 7.63
N LEU A 89 13.36 -3.98 6.79
CA LEU A 89 13.28 -2.53 7.01
C LEU A 89 11.96 -1.93 6.54
N SER A 90 11.44 -2.35 5.38
CA SER A 90 10.22 -1.75 4.80
C SER A 90 8.96 -2.55 5.09
N VAL A 91 9.00 -3.89 5.02
CA VAL A 91 7.79 -4.73 5.09
C VAL A 91 7.44 -5.09 6.54
N TYR A 92 8.40 -5.57 7.34
CA TYR A 92 8.16 -6.03 8.71
C TYR A 92 7.46 -5.00 9.62
N PRO A 93 7.87 -3.71 9.65
CA PRO A 93 7.27 -2.74 10.58
C PRO A 93 5.79 -2.44 10.31
N THR A 94 5.30 -2.79 9.12
CA THR A 94 3.90 -2.54 8.73
C THR A 94 2.91 -3.50 9.39
N LYS A 95 3.38 -4.61 9.96
CA LYS A 95 2.54 -5.68 10.54
C LYS A 95 1.47 -6.21 9.59
N MET A 96 1.76 -6.20 8.28
CA MET A 96 0.85 -6.70 7.25
C MET A 96 0.79 -8.23 7.21
N PHE A 97 1.84 -8.89 7.68
CA PHE A 97 1.97 -10.34 7.75
C PHE A 97 2.08 -10.77 9.22
N ASP A 98 1.58 -11.96 9.50
CA ASP A 98 1.79 -12.58 10.80
C ASP A 98 3.24 -13.07 10.86
N ASP A 99 3.86 -13.05 12.05
CA ASP A 99 5.30 -13.32 12.22
C ASP A 99 5.73 -14.65 11.60
N SER A 100 4.91 -15.69 11.71
CA SER A 100 5.18 -17.01 11.10
C SER A 100 5.22 -16.96 9.57
N THR A 101 4.28 -16.24 8.96
CA THR A 101 4.21 -16.08 7.49
C THR A 101 5.38 -15.25 7.01
N PHE A 102 5.70 -14.17 7.72
CA PHE A 102 6.82 -13.32 7.39
C PHE A 102 8.16 -14.07 7.44
N LEU A 103 8.37 -14.89 8.48
CA LEU A 103 9.56 -15.73 8.60
C LEU A 103 9.66 -16.74 7.45
N SER A 104 8.54 -17.34 7.02
CA SER A 104 8.56 -18.26 5.88
C SER A 104 9.03 -17.59 4.59
N ILE A 105 8.60 -16.34 4.34
CA ILE A 105 9.02 -15.55 3.18
C ILE A 105 10.54 -15.26 3.23
N ILE A 106 11.07 -14.94 4.42
CA ILE A 106 12.51 -14.69 4.59
C ILE A 106 13.34 -15.97 4.36
N LEU A 107 12.90 -17.11 4.90
CA LEU A 107 13.59 -18.37 4.72
C LEU A 107 13.57 -18.80 3.24
N ASP A 108 12.44 -18.62 2.57
CA ASP A 108 12.28 -18.92 1.15
C ASP A 108 13.16 -18.00 0.29
N SER A 109 13.26 -16.70 0.61
CA SER A 109 14.10 -15.76 -0.15
C SER A 109 15.59 -16.12 -0.07
N GLN A 110 16.06 -16.58 1.09
CA GLN A 110 17.45 -17.04 1.29
C GLN A 110 17.74 -18.32 0.49
N SER A 111 16.81 -19.27 0.46
CA SER A 111 16.97 -20.51 -0.32
C SER A 111 17.11 -20.23 -1.82
N ASN A 112 16.40 -19.21 -2.32
CA ASN A 112 16.36 -18.85 -3.73
C ASN A 112 17.59 -18.04 -4.18
N ALA A 113 18.20 -17.25 -3.28
CA ALA A 113 19.43 -16.53 -3.55
C ALA A 113 20.59 -17.47 -3.94
N ASN A 114 20.67 -18.62 -3.26
CA ASN A 114 21.68 -19.65 -3.54
C ASN A 114 21.41 -20.39 -4.86
N GLY A 115 20.14 -20.56 -5.24
CA GLY A 115 19.75 -21.20 -6.51
C GLY A 115 19.91 -20.32 -7.75
N ARG A 116 19.73 -19.00 -7.62
CA ARG A 116 19.84 -18.06 -8.77
C ARG A 116 21.27 -17.88 -9.27
N LEU A 117 22.27 -17.99 -8.39
CA LEU A 117 23.68 -17.99 -8.80
C LEU A 117 24.04 -19.22 -9.64
N ALA A 118 23.40 -20.36 -9.42
CA ALA A 118 23.67 -21.60 -10.15
C ALA A 118 23.02 -21.64 -11.55
N MET A 119 21.92 -20.90 -11.77
CA MET A 119 21.23 -20.89 -13.07
C MET A 119 21.74 -19.79 -14.03
N ALA A 120 22.29 -18.70 -13.51
CA ALA A 120 22.86 -17.63 -14.33
C ALA A 120 24.16 -18.06 -15.05
N SER A 121 24.92 -19.02 -14.51
CA SER A 121 26.17 -19.47 -15.16
C SER A 121 25.99 -20.53 -16.25
N ASN A 122 24.80 -21.11 -16.39
CA ASN A 122 24.54 -22.19 -17.35
C ASN A 122 23.70 -21.76 -18.57
N PHE A 123 23.27 -20.51 -18.63
CA PHE A 123 22.60 -19.95 -19.81
C PHE A 123 23.59 -19.52 -20.90
N SER A 124 24.58 -20.37 -21.19
CA SER A 124 25.41 -20.21 -22.37
C SER A 124 24.62 -20.67 -23.59
N HIS A 125 24.46 -19.76 -24.55
CA HIS A 125 23.65 -19.86 -25.76
C HIS A 125 23.86 -21.17 -26.55
N LYS A 126 23.12 -22.23 -26.21
CA LYS A 126 22.93 -23.36 -27.12
C LYS A 126 21.65 -23.14 -27.91
N LYS A 127 21.78 -22.50 -29.07
CA LYS A 127 20.75 -22.40 -30.12
C LYS A 127 20.10 -23.77 -30.30
N ARG A 128 18.89 -23.98 -29.76
CA ARG A 128 18.07 -25.14 -30.07
C ARG A 128 16.89 -24.66 -30.90
N GLY A 129 16.80 -25.20 -32.12
CA GLY A 129 15.75 -24.90 -33.07
C GLY A 129 14.37 -25.17 -32.49
N CYS A 130 13.46 -24.25 -32.75
CA CYS A 130 12.08 -24.29 -32.30
C CYS A 130 11.32 -25.39 -33.05
N ILE A 131 10.94 -26.46 -32.35
CA ILE A 131 9.84 -27.33 -32.74
C ILE A 131 8.85 -27.29 -31.58
N GLY A 132 7.96 -26.29 -31.59
CA GLY A 132 6.89 -26.15 -30.62
C GLY A 132 5.59 -26.75 -31.16
N PRO A 133 4.86 -27.59 -30.40
CA PRO A 133 3.53 -28.02 -30.79
C PRO A 133 2.53 -26.85 -30.72
N LYS A 134 1.68 -26.74 -31.75
CA LYS A 134 0.56 -25.78 -31.84
C LYS A 134 -0.49 -26.09 -30.77
N ILE A 135 -0.41 -25.44 -29.62
CA ILE A 135 -1.50 -25.44 -28.64
C ILE A 135 -2.46 -24.31 -29.01
N LYS A 136 -3.71 -24.66 -29.33
CA LYS A 136 -4.79 -23.69 -29.58
C LYS A 136 -5.21 -23.06 -28.24
N PRO A 137 -5.37 -21.73 -28.17
CA PRO A 137 -5.83 -21.06 -26.95
C PRO A 137 -7.30 -21.41 -26.71
N SER A 138 -7.56 -22.28 -25.73
CA SER A 138 -8.89 -22.57 -25.23
C SER A 138 -9.40 -21.39 -24.40
N SER A 139 -10.51 -20.82 -24.88
CA SER A 139 -11.26 -19.69 -24.35
C SER A 139 -11.94 -20.00 -23.01
N LEU A 140 -11.25 -19.81 -21.88
CA LEU A 140 -11.85 -19.92 -20.55
C LEU A 140 -11.38 -18.82 -19.58
N PHE A 141 -11.38 -17.56 -20.03
CA PHE A 141 -11.44 -16.44 -19.10
C PHE A 141 -12.87 -15.90 -19.06
N ARG A 142 -13.61 -16.41 -18.09
CA ARG A 142 -14.93 -15.92 -17.69
C ARG A 142 -14.74 -14.49 -17.15
N CYS A 143 -15.23 -13.49 -17.87
CA CYS A 143 -15.30 -12.12 -17.38
C CYS A 143 -16.08 -12.12 -16.07
N VAL A 144 -15.40 -11.78 -14.97
CA VAL A 144 -16.06 -11.41 -13.73
C VAL A 144 -16.76 -10.09 -14.01
N GLU A 145 -18.10 -10.12 -13.95
CA GLU A 145 -18.95 -8.95 -14.19
C GLU A 145 -18.54 -7.81 -13.25
N LYS A 146 -18.40 -6.62 -13.82
CA LYS A 146 -18.11 -5.39 -13.07
C LYS A 146 -19.15 -5.20 -11.96
N PRO A 147 -18.77 -4.72 -10.76
CA PRO A 147 -19.72 -4.21 -9.80
C PRO A 147 -20.61 -3.16 -10.47
N ARG A 148 -21.93 -3.36 -10.45
CA ARG A 148 -22.90 -2.34 -10.90
C ARG A 148 -22.65 -1.08 -10.09
N GLU A 149 -22.29 0.01 -10.77
CA GLU A 149 -22.31 1.34 -10.16
C GLU A 149 -23.72 1.63 -9.62
N PRO A 150 -23.85 2.19 -8.41
CA PRO A 150 -25.13 2.65 -7.90
C PRO A 150 -25.66 3.75 -8.82
N ASN A 151 -26.78 3.46 -9.47
CA ASN A 151 -27.51 4.37 -10.34
C ASN A 151 -27.78 5.69 -9.58
N PRO A 152 -27.21 6.84 -10.00
CA PRO A 152 -27.49 8.10 -9.33
C PRO A 152 -28.98 8.39 -9.50
N ARG A 153 -29.73 8.36 -8.40
CA ARG A 153 -31.14 8.73 -8.45
C ARG A 153 -31.24 10.16 -8.98
N PRO A 154 -32.10 10.44 -9.96
CA PRO A 154 -32.37 11.81 -10.36
C PRO A 154 -32.88 12.55 -9.12
N VAL A 155 -32.15 13.59 -8.72
CA VAL A 155 -32.56 14.51 -7.67
C VAL A 155 -33.80 15.23 -8.21
N GLN A 156 -34.98 14.70 -7.88
CA GLN A 156 -36.23 15.40 -8.14
C GLN A 156 -36.18 16.70 -7.35
N GLY A 157 -36.25 17.81 -8.07
CA GLY A 157 -36.22 19.16 -7.52
C GLY A 157 -37.33 19.34 -6.50
N ALA A 158 -36.97 19.21 -5.22
CA ALA A 158 -37.76 19.73 -4.14
C ALA A 158 -37.60 21.25 -4.17
N ASN A 159 -38.64 21.94 -4.62
CA ASN A 159 -38.87 23.35 -4.34
C ASN A 159 -38.90 23.52 -2.81
N PHE A 160 -37.75 23.83 -2.22
CA PHE A 160 -37.70 24.29 -0.85
C PHE A 160 -38.14 25.75 -0.82
N PRO A 161 -39.20 26.11 -0.08
CA PRO A 161 -39.55 27.50 0.12
C PRO A 161 -38.40 28.20 0.84
N LEU A 162 -37.93 29.32 0.28
CA LEU A 162 -36.97 30.22 0.91
C LEU A 162 -37.48 30.59 2.30
N ARG A 163 -36.94 29.96 3.33
CA ARG A 163 -36.98 30.50 4.70
C ARG A 163 -35.76 31.38 4.86
N HIS A 164 -36.01 32.66 5.10
CA HIS A 164 -35.02 33.67 5.45
C HIS A 164 -34.19 33.19 6.65
N THR A 165 -32.98 32.71 6.37
CA THR A 165 -31.96 32.49 7.39
C THR A 165 -31.34 33.83 7.75
N THR A 166 -31.75 34.36 8.89
CA THR A 166 -31.09 35.46 9.59
C THR A 166 -29.63 35.08 9.83
N PHE A 167 -28.70 35.87 9.29
CA PHE A 167 -27.28 35.78 9.58
C PHE A 167 -27.03 36.06 11.07
N GLY A 168 -26.80 35.01 11.85
CA GLY A 168 -26.26 35.12 13.20
C GLY A 168 -24.75 35.32 13.14
N ASN A 169 -24.29 36.43 13.74
CA ASN A 169 -22.88 36.82 13.86
C ASN A 169 -21.96 35.67 14.33
N PRO A 170 -20.81 35.43 13.65
CA PRO A 170 -19.82 34.42 14.08
C PRO A 170 -18.82 34.91 15.14
N TRP A 171 -18.99 36.11 15.71
CA TRP A 171 -18.07 36.68 16.70
C TRP A 171 -18.69 36.70 18.10
N GLY A 172 -18.95 35.51 18.64
CA GLY A 172 -19.24 35.29 20.06
C GLY A 172 -17.96 34.91 20.80
N GLN A 173 -17.58 35.73 21.78
CA GLN A 173 -16.37 35.61 22.62
C GLN A 173 -16.20 34.22 23.28
N PRO A 174 -14.96 33.76 23.51
CA PRO A 174 -14.70 32.66 24.43
C PRO A 174 -14.95 33.11 25.88
N GLN A 175 -15.92 32.50 26.57
CA GLN A 175 -15.97 32.55 28.02
C GLN A 175 -14.90 31.63 28.59
N SER A 176 -13.88 32.24 29.20
CA SER A 176 -13.03 31.58 30.18
C SER A 176 -13.87 31.20 31.39
N HIS A 177 -13.99 29.91 31.69
CA HIS A 177 -14.36 29.48 33.03
C HIS A 177 -13.21 28.74 33.69
N ASN A 178 -13.03 29.17 34.92
CA ASN A 178 -11.91 28.98 35.81
C ASN A 178 -11.95 27.58 36.45
N SER A 179 -10.75 27.10 36.78
CA SER A 179 -10.37 26.28 37.93
C SER A 179 -11.48 25.76 38.86
N ASN A 180 -11.47 24.46 39.16
CA ASN A 180 -11.30 23.95 40.53
C ASN A 180 -11.24 22.41 40.63
N GLY A 181 -10.22 21.92 41.32
CA GLY A 181 -10.33 20.77 42.23
C GLY A 181 -10.17 19.36 41.64
N SER A 182 -9.05 18.71 41.94
CA SER A 182 -9.03 17.75 43.05
C SER A 182 -7.60 17.21 43.26
N LEU A 183 -7.00 17.62 44.39
CA LEU A 183 -6.05 16.78 45.11
C LEU A 183 -6.74 15.48 45.53
N PHE A 184 -5.99 14.38 45.57
CA PHE A 184 -5.97 13.29 46.56
C PHE A 184 -5.58 11.97 45.90
N GLY A 185 -4.66 11.21 46.53
CA GLY A 185 -4.61 9.77 46.33
C GLY A 185 -3.24 9.10 46.23
N SER A 186 -2.38 9.31 47.23
CA SER A 186 -1.55 8.32 47.92
C SER A 186 -1.00 7.07 47.19
N ALA A 187 0.34 6.98 47.22
CA ALA A 187 1.19 5.84 47.55
C ALA A 187 0.65 4.40 47.40
N SER A 188 1.37 3.59 46.62
CA SER A 188 1.46 2.14 46.84
C SER A 188 2.91 1.67 46.75
N THR A 189 3.49 1.48 47.93
CA THR A 189 4.68 0.68 48.22
C THR A 189 4.33 -0.79 48.12
N HIS A 190 5.08 -1.60 47.35
CA HIS A 190 5.14 -3.06 47.56
C HIS A 190 6.50 -3.65 47.12
N PRO A 191 6.87 -4.82 47.66
CA PRO A 191 8.19 -5.01 48.25
C PRO A 191 9.15 -5.84 47.39
N ARG A 192 10.41 -5.70 47.82
CA ARG A 192 11.60 -6.48 47.51
C ARG A 192 11.40 -7.94 47.93
N ASN A 193 11.40 -8.87 46.98
CA ASN A 193 11.62 -10.30 47.28
C ASN A 193 13.06 -10.64 46.94
N GLY A 194 13.82 -11.04 47.96
CA GLY A 194 15.04 -11.81 47.80
C GLY A 194 14.72 -13.31 47.83
N PHE A 195 15.45 -14.07 47.03
CA PHE A 195 16.18 -15.28 47.42
C PHE A 195 17.37 -15.42 46.46
#